data_AF-A0A0Q5WVE9-F1
#
_entry.id   AF-A0A0Q5WVE9-F1
#
_cell.length_a   1.000
_cell.length_b   1.000
_cell.length_c   1.000
_cell.angle_alpha   90.00
_cell.angle_beta   90.00
_cell.angle_gamma   90.00
#
_symmetry.space_group_name_H-M   'P 1'
#
loop_
_entity.id
_entity.type
_entity.pdbx_description
1 polymer ?
#
loop_
_entity_poly.entity_id
_entity_poly.type
_entity_poly.pdbx_seq_one_letter_code
_entity_poly.pdbx_strand_id
1 'polypeptide(L)'
;MPQGTTTSTTQMAQFASSATDISSQLTGMLTTLLNQLAPLEAYWQGRGGSSFGQTKATVQTELDRLNRALNGIASDINTASANYSTADDEQQSQMSNVNSATTGITSSLTLS
;
A
#
# COMPACT_ATOMS: atom_id res chain seq x y z
N MET A 1 -15.00 -3.37 -18.31
CA MET A 1 -14.76 -4.48 -17.35
C MET A 1 -13.76 -4.00 -16.29
N PRO A 2 -14.20 -3.74 -15.04
CA PRO A 2 -13.37 -3.13 -13.98
C PRO A 2 -12.81 -4.14 -12.93
N GLN A 3 -13.07 -5.44 -13.08
CA GLN A 3 -12.81 -6.46 -12.05
C GLN A 3 -11.32 -6.69 -11.74
N GLY A 4 -10.41 -6.42 -12.68
CA GLY A 4 -8.97 -6.59 -12.46
C GLY A 4 -8.35 -5.49 -11.59
N THR A 5 -8.86 -4.27 -11.70
CA THR A 5 -8.29 -3.08 -11.06
C THR A 5 -8.63 -3.03 -9.57
N THR A 6 -9.88 -3.34 -9.20
CA THR A 6 -10.34 -3.40 -7.81
C THR A 6 -9.73 -4.58 -7.04
N THR A 7 -9.47 -5.69 -7.71
CA THR A 7 -8.79 -6.86 -7.12
C THR A 7 -7.33 -6.52 -6.79
N SER A 8 -6.64 -5.79 -7.66
CA SER A 8 -5.25 -5.37 -7.44
C SER A 8 -5.14 -4.38 -6.27
N THR A 9 -6.00 -3.36 -6.20
CA THR A 9 -5.98 -2.39 -5.09
C THR A 9 -6.26 -3.04 -3.73
N THR A 10 -7.20 -3.98 -3.68
CA THR A 10 -7.53 -4.74 -2.46
C THR A 10 -6.35 -5.60 -2.00
N GLN A 11 -5.69 -6.31 -2.91
CA GLN A 11 -4.50 -7.11 -2.57
C GLN A 11 -3.34 -6.25 -2.07
N MET A 12 -3.10 -5.07 -2.66
CA MET A 12 -2.04 -4.19 -2.21
C MET A 12 -2.35 -3.56 -0.84
N ALA A 13 -3.61 -3.23 -0.55
CA ALA A 13 -4.02 -2.78 0.78
C ALA A 13 -3.84 -3.88 1.85
N GLN A 14 -4.20 -5.14 1.53
CA GLN A 14 -3.96 -6.28 2.41
C GLN A 14 -2.47 -6.55 2.66
N PHE A 15 -1.65 -6.45 1.60
CA PHE A 15 -0.20 -6.57 1.71
C PHE A 15 0.36 -5.47 2.62
N ALA A 16 -0.09 -4.23 2.46
CA ALA A 16 0.32 -3.12 3.30
C ALA A 16 -0.01 -3.34 4.78
N SER A 17 -1.24 -3.76 5.09
CA SER A 17 -1.64 -4.11 6.47
C SER A 17 -0.75 -5.23 7.04
N SER A 18 -0.53 -6.30 6.26
CA SER A 18 0.28 -7.45 6.69
C SER A 18 1.73 -7.04 6.97
N ALA A 19 2.29 -6.17 6.14
CA ALA A 19 3.65 -5.70 6.30
C ALA A 19 3.79 -4.74 7.51
N THR A 20 2.77 -3.91 7.79
CA THR A 20 2.71 -3.12 9.04
C THR A 20 2.66 -4.04 10.28
N ASP A 21 1.85 -5.10 10.23
CA ASP A 21 1.74 -6.06 11.34
C ASP A 21 3.06 -6.80 11.58
N ILE A 22 3.73 -7.25 10.52
CA ILE A 22 5.05 -7.89 10.61
C ILE A 22 6.09 -6.91 11.16
N SER A 23 6.06 -5.65 10.71
CA SER A 23 6.94 -4.59 11.22
C SER A 23 6.77 -4.37 12.72
N SER A 24 5.52 -4.32 13.19
CA SER A 24 5.17 -4.20 14.61
C SER A 24 5.65 -5.41 15.41
N GLN A 25 5.45 -6.63 14.91
CA GLN A 25 5.94 -7.85 15.56
C GLN A 25 7.47 -7.87 15.67
N LEU A 26 8.20 -7.56 14.60
CA LEU A 26 9.66 -7.51 14.60
C LEU A 26 10.18 -6.47 15.59
N THR A 27 9.54 -5.30 15.66
CA THR A 27 9.86 -4.25 16.64
C THR A 27 9.64 -4.73 18.07
N GLY A 28 8.52 -5.42 18.33
CA GLY A 28 8.19 -5.98 19.64
C GLY A 28 9.17 -7.08 20.06
N MET A 29 9.53 -7.98 19.14
CA MET A 29 10.55 -9.02 19.37
C MET A 29 11.91 -8.40 19.69
N LEU A 30 12.31 -7.38 18.94
CA LEU A 30 13.59 -6.70 19.16
C LEU A 30 13.62 -5.97 20.51
N THR A 31 12.54 -5.28 20.86
CA THR A 31 12.39 -4.60 22.15
C THR A 31 12.46 -5.60 23.31
N THR A 32 11.78 -6.73 23.16
CA THR A 32 11.81 -7.82 24.14
C THR A 32 13.23 -8.37 24.29
N LEU A 33 13.91 -8.64 23.18
CA LEU A 33 15.28 -9.12 23.17
C LEU A 33 16.24 -8.11 23.83
N LEU A 34 16.10 -6.83 23.53
CA LEU A 34 16.89 -5.75 24.15
C LEU A 34 16.69 -5.67 25.66
N ASN A 35 15.45 -5.76 26.12
CA ASN A 35 15.14 -5.72 27.54
C ASN A 35 15.69 -6.94 28.29
N GLN A 36 15.67 -8.12 27.66
CA GLN A 36 16.29 -9.32 28.22
C GLN A 36 17.82 -9.24 28.27
N LEU A 37 18.42 -8.49 27.34
CA LEU A 37 19.87 -8.36 27.22
C LEU A 37 20.45 -7.19 28.03
N ALA A 38 19.66 -6.18 28.39
CA ALA A 38 20.11 -5.03 29.18
C ALA A 38 20.82 -5.41 30.51
N PRO A 39 20.39 -6.43 31.28
CA PRO A 39 21.11 -6.87 32.49
C PRO A 39 22.42 -7.61 32.17
N LEU A 40 22.49 -8.26 31.00
CA LEU A 40 23.64 -9.03 30.52
C LEU A 40 24.67 -8.14 29.82
N GLU A 41 24.28 -6.95 29.35
CA GLU A 41 25.13 -5.96 28.68
C GLU A 41 26.31 -5.52 29.56
N ALA A 42 26.09 -5.41 30.88
CA ALA A 42 27.16 -5.15 31.85
C ALA A 42 28.25 -6.24 31.87
N TYR A 43 27.90 -7.47 31.47
CA TYR A 43 28.80 -8.63 31.42
C TYR A 43 29.30 -8.96 30.01
N TRP A 44 28.67 -8.43 28.96
CA TRP A 44 28.98 -8.69 27.55
C TRP A 44 29.91 -7.63 26.93
N GLN A 45 30.79 -7.01 27.73
CA GLN A 45 31.83 -6.13 27.21
C GLN A 45 32.74 -6.91 26.25
N GLY A 46 32.62 -6.64 24.94
CA GLY A 46 33.39 -7.30 23.88
C GLY A 46 32.61 -7.51 22.57
N ARG A 47 33.04 -8.49 21.75
CA ARG A 47 32.52 -8.75 20.39
C ARG A 47 31.02 -9.10 20.32
N GLY A 48 30.43 -9.62 21.41
CA GLY A 48 29.00 -9.99 21.47
C GLY A 48 28.06 -8.79 21.56
N GLY A 49 28.46 -7.72 22.26
CA GLY A 49 27.67 -6.49 22.32
C GLY A 49 27.65 -5.72 20.98
N SER A 50 28.77 -5.74 20.26
CA SER A 50 28.89 -5.07 18.95
C SER A 50 28.03 -5.73 17.86
N SER A 51 28.02 -7.07 17.78
CA SER A 51 27.19 -7.79 16.80
C SER A 51 25.70 -7.56 17.06
N PHE A 52 25.30 -7.57 18.33
CA PHE A 52 23.93 -7.31 18.73
C PHE A 52 23.48 -5.87 18.41
N GLY A 53 24.33 -4.88 18.71
CA GLY A 53 24.07 -3.49 18.33
C GLY A 53 23.94 -3.30 16.82
N GLN A 54 24.78 -4.00 16.04
CA GLN A 54 24.70 -4.00 14.57
C GLN A 54 23.37 -4.60 14.08
N THR A 55 22.96 -5.76 14.62
CA THR A 55 21.68 -6.39 14.27
C THR A 55 20.50 -5.49 14.61
N LYS A 56 20.51 -4.84 15.79
CA LYS A 56 19.49 -3.86 16.18
C LYS A 56 19.38 -2.73 15.16
N ALA A 57 20.51 -2.11 14.80
CA ALA A 57 20.54 -1.00 13.85
C ALA A 57 20.06 -1.42 12.45
N THR A 58 20.45 -2.61 11.98
CA THR A 58 19.97 -3.18 10.72
C THR A 58 18.46 -3.37 10.74
N VAL A 59 17.93 -4.02 11.78
CA VAL A 59 16.48 -4.24 11.88
C VAL A 59 15.71 -2.92 11.91
N GLN A 60 16.16 -1.94 12.69
CA GLN A 60 15.54 -0.60 12.69
C GLN A 60 15.54 0.04 11.30
N THR A 61 16.66 -0.06 10.58
CA THR A 61 16.78 0.47 9.21
C THR A 61 15.83 -0.22 8.24
N GLU A 62 15.70 -1.54 8.31
CA GLU A 62 14.82 -2.31 7.43
C GLU A 62 13.34 -2.06 7.74
N LEU A 63 12.99 -1.84 9.01
CA LEU A 63 11.64 -1.45 9.41
C LEU A 63 11.26 -0.08 8.87
N ASP A 64 12.17 0.89 8.93
CA ASP A 64 11.96 2.23 8.35
C ASP A 64 11.79 2.16 6.83
N ARG A 65 12.62 1.36 6.16
CA ARG A 65 12.51 1.14 4.70
C ARG A 65 11.18 0.51 4.33
N LEU A 66 10.77 -0.51 5.07
CA LEU A 66 9.49 -1.18 4.86
C LEU A 66 8.34 -0.19 5.02
N ASN A 67 8.29 0.56 6.13
CA ASN A 67 7.26 1.57 6.37
C ASN A 67 7.20 2.62 5.25
N ARG A 68 8.34 3.10 4.75
CA ARG A 68 8.36 4.05 3.63
C ARG A 68 7.82 3.43 2.34
N ALA A 69 8.22 2.21 2.03
CA ALA A 69 7.72 1.50 0.85
C ALA A 69 6.20 1.30 0.91
N LEU A 70 5.66 0.93 2.08
CA LEU A 70 4.22 0.76 2.27
C LEU A 70 3.44 2.07 2.11
N ASN A 71 3.94 3.16 2.68
CA ASN A 71 3.34 4.48 2.49
C ASN A 71 3.39 4.93 1.02
N GLY A 72 4.49 4.64 0.31
CA GLY A 72 4.60 4.87 -1.13
C GLY A 72 3.55 4.10 -1.92
N ILE A 73 3.43 2.79 -1.67
CA ILE A 73 2.42 1.94 -2.30
C ILE A 73 1.00 2.45 -2.01
N ALA A 74 0.69 2.85 -0.77
CA ALA A 74 -0.61 3.41 -0.43
C ALA A 74 -0.92 4.72 -1.18
N SER A 75 0.08 5.59 -1.33
CA SER A 75 -0.04 6.82 -2.13
C SER A 75 -0.28 6.52 -3.61
N ASP A 76 0.44 5.53 -4.16
CA ASP A 76 0.30 5.09 -5.54
C ASP A 76 -1.08 4.46 -5.79
N ILE A 77 -1.62 3.68 -4.84
CA ILE A 77 -2.98 3.14 -4.88
C ILE A 77 -4.02 4.25 -4.93
N ASN A 78 -3.90 5.24 -4.04
CA ASN A 78 -4.86 6.34 -3.97
C ASN A 78 -4.84 7.17 -5.25
N THR A 79 -3.64 7.44 -5.77
CA THR A 79 -3.44 8.15 -7.04
C THR A 79 -4.03 7.36 -8.21
N ALA A 80 -3.75 6.07 -8.30
CA ALA A 80 -4.31 5.20 -9.32
C ALA A 80 -5.84 5.17 -9.23
N SER A 81 -6.41 5.00 -8.03
CA SER A 81 -7.86 4.95 -7.79
C SER A 81 -8.54 6.26 -8.20
N ALA A 82 -7.96 7.41 -7.88
CA ALA A 82 -8.47 8.71 -8.31
C ALA A 82 -8.45 8.87 -9.83
N ASN A 83 -7.35 8.47 -10.48
CA ASN A 83 -7.23 8.51 -11.94
C ASN A 83 -8.25 7.59 -12.63
N TYR A 84 -8.52 6.41 -12.05
CA TYR A 84 -9.54 5.49 -12.58
C TYR A 84 -10.97 6.04 -12.40
N SER A 85 -11.29 6.64 -11.25
CA SER A 85 -12.61 7.26 -11.03
C SER A 85 -12.88 8.36 -12.07
N THR A 86 -11.90 9.24 -12.30
CA THR A 86 -12.03 10.31 -13.29
C THR A 86 -12.20 9.74 -14.71
N ALA A 87 -11.44 8.71 -15.06
CA ALA A 87 -11.54 8.08 -16.39
C ALA A 87 -12.91 7.40 -16.61
N ASP A 88 -13.46 6.74 -15.59
CA ASP A 88 -14.80 6.12 -15.66
C ASP A 88 -15.90 7.19 -15.78
N ASP A 89 -15.82 8.27 -15.01
CA ASP A 89 -16.77 9.39 -15.08
C ASP A 89 -16.75 10.08 -16.46
N GLU A 90 -15.57 10.28 -17.03
CA GLU A 90 -15.41 10.81 -18.39
C GLU A 90 -15.99 9.86 -19.45
N GLN A 91 -15.74 8.55 -19.33
CA GLN A 91 -16.31 7.55 -20.24
C GLN A 91 -17.83 7.48 -20.12
N GLN A 92 -18.37 7.47 -18.91
CA GLN A 92 -19.81 7.46 -18.65
C GLN A 92 -20.50 8.70 -19.24
N SER A 93 -19.87 9.86 -19.10
CA SER A 93 -20.34 11.13 -19.67
C SER A 93 -20.33 11.09 -21.21
N GLN A 94 -19.23 10.62 -21.82
CA GLN A 94 -19.15 10.46 -23.27
C GLN A 94 -20.18 9.46 -23.79
N MET A 95 -20.36 8.32 -23.12
CA MET A 95 -21.33 7.30 -23.51
C MET A 95 -22.77 7.81 -23.39
N SER A 96 -23.07 8.59 -22.35
CA SER A 96 -24.38 9.23 -22.18
C SER A 96 -24.66 10.26 -23.28
N ASN A 97 -23.64 11.03 -23.70
CA ASN A 97 -23.74 11.96 -24.82
C ASN A 97 -23.95 11.25 -26.15
N VAL A 98 -23.21 10.17 -26.41
CA VAL A 98 -23.38 9.33 -27.61
C VAL A 98 -24.77 8.70 -27.64
N ASN A 99 -25.21 8.11 -26.53
CA ASN A 99 -26.54 7.50 -26.43
C ASN A 99 -27.67 8.53 -26.69
N SER A 100 -27.52 9.74 -26.16
CA SER A 100 -28.45 10.84 -26.38
C SER A 100 -28.46 11.28 -27.86
N ALA A 101 -27.29 11.39 -28.49
CA ALA A 101 -27.16 11.76 -29.90
C ALA A 101 -27.74 10.69 -30.82
N THR A 102 -27.45 9.41 -30.58
CA THR A 102 -27.98 8.29 -31.36
C THR A 102 -29.50 8.16 -31.24
N THR A 103 -30.05 8.36 -30.04
CA THR A 103 -31.50 8.37 -29.81
C THR A 103 -32.18 9.52 -30.55
N GLY A 104 -31.56 10.71 -30.59
CA GLY A 104 -32.07 11.84 -31.36
C GLY A 104 -32.11 11.60 -32.87
N ILE A 105 -31.07 10.97 -33.42
CA ILE A 105 -30.99 10.63 -34.85
C ILE A 105 -32.00 9.53 -35.22
N THR A 106 -32.15 8.49 -34.39
CA THR A 106 -33.14 7.43 -34.66
C THR A 106 -34.57 7.97 -34.58
N SER A 107 -34.84 8.87 -33.64
CA SER A 107 -36.16 9.51 -33.51
C SER A 107 -36.52 10.35 -34.73
N SER A 108 -35.57 11.08 -35.32
CA SER A 108 -35.82 11.91 -36.51
C SER A 108 -36.07 11.08 -37.77
N LEU A 109 -35.41 9.92 -37.89
CA LEU A 109 -35.60 8.98 -39.00
C LEU A 109 -36.95 8.24 -38.94
N THR A 110 -37.51 8.04 -37.74
CA THR A 110 -38.83 7.39 -37.58
C THR A 110 -40.03 8.36 -37.73
N LEU A 111 -39.79 9.67 -37.66
CA LEU A 111 -40.82 10.70 -37.81
C LEU A 111 -40.94 11.27 -39.24
N SER A 112 -40.10 10.80 -40.18
CA SER A 112 -40.11 11.18 -41.61
C SER A 112 -40.78 10.08 -42.45
#